data_AF-A0A948C4W1-F1
#
_entry.id   AF-A0A948C4W1-F1
#
_cell.length_a   1.000
_cell.length_b   1.000
_cell.length_c   1.000
_cell.angle_alpha   90.00
_cell.angle_beta   90.00
_cell.angle_gamma   90.00
#
_symmetry.space_group_name_H-M   'P 1'
#
loop_
_entity.id
_entity.type
_entity.pdbx_description
1 polymer ?
#
loop_
_entity_poly.entity_id
_entity_poly.type
_entity_poly.pdbx_seq_one_letter_code
_entity_poly.pdbx_strand_id
1 'polypeptide(L)' 'MGKDDSKLIYPADFIIEGLDQTRGRFRGMHVIGNAVMGKNSYNNVIINGMILAED' A
#
# COMPACT_ATOMS: atom_id res chain seq x y z
N MET A 1 -24.30 -23.23 4.54
CA MET A 1 -23.55 -21.97 4.37
C MET A 1 -22.23 -22.32 3.71
N GLY A 2 -22.06 -22.03 2.42
CA GLY A 2 -20.83 -22.35 1.69
C GLY A 2 -19.64 -21.59 2.28
N LYS A 3 -18.50 -22.26 2.40
CA LYS A 3 -17.22 -21.64 2.71
C LYS A 3 -16.89 -20.66 1.59
N ASP A 4 -17.08 -19.37 1.84
CA ASP A 4 -16.47 -18.35 1.00
C ASP A 4 -15.04 -18.17 1.50
N ASP A 5 -14.12 -18.96 0.94
CA ASP A 5 -12.69 -18.73 1.05
C ASP A 5 -12.39 -17.42 0.31
N SER A 6 -12.67 -16.29 0.96
CA SER A 6 -12.44 -14.96 0.42
C SER A 6 -11.01 -14.89 -0.11
N LYS A 7 -10.84 -14.92 -1.43
CA LYS A 7 -9.53 -14.77 -2.08
C LYS A 7 -8.85 -13.55 -1.44
N LEU A 8 -7.64 -13.76 -0.92
CA LEU A 8 -6.78 -12.67 -0.48
C LEU A 8 -6.72 -11.62 -1.60
N ILE A 9 -7.28 -10.43 -1.34
CA ILE A 9 -7.25 -9.30 -2.27
C ILE A 9 -5.81 -8.78 -2.27
N TYR A 10 -5.00 -9.33 -3.16
CA TYR A 10 -3.59 -8.99 -3.32
C TYR A 10 -3.17 -9.16 -4.79
N PRO A 11 -2.59 -8.13 -5.43
CA PRO A 11 -2.25 -6.81 -4.89
C PRO A 11 -3.47 -5.91 -4.68
N ALA A 12 -3.35 -4.89 -3.83
CA ALA A 12 -4.33 -3.81 -3.76
C ALA A 12 -4.27 -2.95 -5.02
N ASP A 13 -5.41 -2.46 -5.53
CA ASP A 13 -5.39 -1.62 -6.73
C ASP A 13 -4.82 -0.23 -6.46
N PHE A 14 -5.13 0.35 -5.30
CA PHE A 14 -4.68 1.67 -4.87
C PHE A 14 -4.35 1.72 -3.38
N ILE A 15 -3.35 2.53 -3.02
CA ILE A 15 -3.12 3.03 -1.67
C ILE A 15 -2.97 4.56 -1.71
N ILE A 16 -3.37 5.25 -0.64
CA ILE A 16 -3.35 6.72 -0.57
C ILE A 16 -2.88 7.14 0.81
N GLU A 17 -1.72 7.79 0.91
CA GLU A 17 -1.10 8.19 2.19
C GLU A 17 -0.16 9.41 2.02
N GLY A 18 0.34 9.90 3.17
CA GLY A 18 1.40 10.92 3.35
C GLY A 18 2.68 10.70 2.56
N LEU A 19 3.32 11.80 2.10
CA LEU A 19 4.67 11.79 1.55
C LEU A 19 5.70 11.09 2.46
N ASP A 20 5.56 11.24 3.77
CA ASP A 20 6.43 10.62 4.78
C ASP A 20 6.37 9.08 4.73
N GLN A 21 5.30 8.49 4.20
CA GLN A 21 5.14 7.04 4.07
C GLN A 21 6.03 6.42 2.99
N THR A 22 6.64 7.22 2.11
CA THR A 22 7.63 6.75 1.12
C THR A 22 8.84 6.05 1.75
N ARG A 23 9.23 6.50 2.95
CA ARG A 23 10.32 5.91 3.73
C ARG A 23 9.83 4.96 4.82
N GLY A 24 8.52 4.90 5.04
CA GLY A 24 7.85 4.01 5.98
C GLY A 24 7.11 2.88 5.27
N ARG A 25 5.78 2.93 5.33
CA ARG A 25 4.89 1.83 4.91
C ARG A 25 5.09 1.40 3.46
N PHE A 26 5.32 2.32 2.53
CA PHE A 26 5.47 1.96 1.12
C PHE A 26 6.67 1.04 0.90
N ARG A 27 7.83 1.41 1.47
CA ARG A 27 9.05 0.60 1.39
C ARG A 27 8.85 -0.77 2.06
N GLY A 28 8.24 -0.80 3.25
CA GLY A 28 7.98 -2.04 3.96
C GLY A 28 7.09 -2.99 3.15
N MET A 29 5.95 -2.50 2.67
CA MET A 29 5.01 -3.30 1.88
C MET A 29 5.58 -3.73 0.53
N HIS A 30 6.39 -2.91 -0.13
CA HIS A 30 7.03 -3.28 -1.39
C HIS A 30 8.07 -4.40 -1.18
N VAL A 31 8.97 -4.23 -0.19
CA VAL A 31 10.03 -5.21 0.09
C VAL A 31 9.46 -6.53 0.60
N ILE A 32 8.59 -6.49 1.61
CA ILE A 32 8.02 -7.69 2.22
C ILE A 32 7.06 -8.38 1.25
N GLY A 33 6.23 -7.60 0.54
CA GLY A 33 5.32 -8.13 -0.48
C GLY A 33 6.05 -8.91 -1.56
N ASN A 34 7.12 -8.34 -2.10
CA ASN A 34 7.92 -9.04 -3.10
C ASN A 34 8.62 -10.27 -2.50
N ALA A 35 9.16 -10.18 -1.29
CA ALA A 35 9.85 -11.30 -0.64
C ALA A 35 8.94 -12.49 -0.30
N VAL A 36 7.69 -12.24 0.09
CA VAL A 36 6.75 -13.28 0.53
C VAL A 36 5.83 -13.76 -0.60
N MET A 37 5.35 -12.84 -1.43
CA MET A 37 4.32 -13.10 -2.45
C MET A 37 4.87 -13.10 -3.89
N GLY A 38 6.10 -12.63 -4.12
CA GLY A 38 6.71 -12.52 -5.46
C GLY A 38 6.06 -11.48 -6.36
N LYS A 39 5.27 -10.55 -5.80
CA LYS A 39 4.60 -9.46 -6.50
C LYS A 39 4.55 -8.20 -5.65
N ASN A 40 4.29 -7.06 -6.28
CA ASN A 40 4.03 -5.80 -5.57
C ASN A 40 2.83 -5.94 -4.64
N SER A 41 2.81 -5.21 -3.52
CA SER A 41 1.66 -5.19 -2.59
C SER A 41 0.50 -4.31 -3.05
N TYR A 42 0.76 -3.40 -3.99
CA TYR A 42 -0.22 -2.50 -4.58
C TYR A 42 0.16 -2.17 -6.03
N ASN A 43 -0.85 -1.92 -6.87
CA ASN A 43 -0.67 -1.56 -8.28
C ASN A 43 -0.40 -0.06 -8.46
N ASN A 44 -1.06 0.78 -7.66
CA ASN A 44 -0.94 2.24 -7.75
C ASN A 44 -0.85 2.88 -6.36
N VAL A 45 -0.14 4.00 -6.26
CA VAL A 45 -0.05 4.83 -5.05
C VAL A 45 -0.34 6.28 -5.40
N ILE A 46 -1.19 6.91 -4.60
CA ILE A 46 -1.40 8.37 -4.62
C ILE A 46 -0.75 8.92 -3.35
N ILE A 47 0.11 9.92 -3.53
CA ILE A 47 0.84 10.55 -2.42
C ILE A 47 0.29 11.96 -2.24
N ASN A 48 -0.23 12.27 -1.07
CA ASN A 48 -0.57 13.66 -0.75
C ASN A 48 0.67 14.42 -0.25
N GLY A 49 0.71 15.72 -0.58
CA GLY A 49 1.69 16.65 -0.04
C GLY A 49 1.39 16.99 1.41
N MET A 50 2.25 17.82 2.01
CA MET A 50 1.99 18.37 3.33
C MET A 50 1.10 19.61 3.20
N ILE A 51 0.10 19.72 4.07
CA ILE A 51 -0.64 20.97 4.26
C ILE A 51 0.19 21.84 5.19
N LEU A 52 0.49 23.07 4.76
CA LEU A 52 1.19 24.06 5.56
C LEU A 52 0.17 24.98 6.24
N ALA A 53 0.46 25.39 7.47
CA ALA A 53 -0.28 26.48 8.11
C ALA A 53 0.13 27.81 7.47
N GLU A 54 -0.80 28.77 7.46
CA GLU A 54 -0.45 30.17 7.27
C GLU A 54 0.20 30.66 8.58
N ASP A 55 1.29 31.44 8.46
CA ASP A 55 2.02 31.98 9.63
C ASP A 55 1.12 32.85 10.54
#